data_AF-A0A381NI01-F1
#
_entry.id   AF-A0A381NI01-F1
#
_cell.length_a   1.000
_cell.length_b   1.000
_cell.length_c   1.000
_cell.angle_alpha   90.00
_cell.angle_beta   90.00
_cell.angle_gamma   90.00
#
_symmetry.space_group_name_H-M   'P 1'
#
loop_
_entity.id
_entity.type
_entity.pdbx_description
1 polymer ?
#
loop_
_entity_poly.entity_id
_entity_poly.type
_entity_poly.pdbx_seq_one_letter_code
_entity_poly.pdbx_strand_id
1 'polypeptide(L)'
;MIPVIGLDTLLMFAVGGLLIYLAIAKEYEPTLLLPIGFGVLLGNLPNSPMNEPEGLLHILIEFGIDTELFPLFIFIGIGAMMDFRPLLSQPIFAILGAAGQLGIFATLILATLVGFPLNEAASIAVIGAIDGPTSIYVSSLLAPHLLPAIAVTAYSYMSLVPIIQPPLMRLFTTKAERRIRMEYAPRPVPRSAVIAFPIIVTVVVGVLVPASAPLVATLMFGSLLKESGVVPQLANTASNELANLSTIFLGLTVGSLMQADTFLQVDTLLILLLGLVAFAFDTVAGILFG
;
A
#
# COMPACT_ATOMS: atom_id res chain seq x y z
N MET A 1 10.16 -24.06 -29.99
CA MET A 1 8.72 -24.00 -30.36
C MET A 1 8.22 -22.64 -29.96
N ILE A 2 7.55 -21.89 -30.85
CA ILE A 2 6.88 -20.64 -30.46
C ILE A 2 5.72 -21.07 -29.54
N PRO A 3 5.71 -20.64 -28.27
CA PRO A 3 4.64 -21.02 -27.38
C PRO A 3 3.30 -20.46 -27.88
N VAL A 4 2.25 -21.28 -27.77
CA VAL A 4 0.89 -20.85 -28.08
C VAL A 4 0.47 -19.87 -27.00
N ILE A 5 0.23 -18.62 -27.38
CA ILE A 5 -0.26 -17.59 -26.46
C ILE A 5 -1.76 -17.82 -26.28
N GLY A 6 -2.19 -18.10 -25.05
CA GLY A 6 -3.60 -18.23 -24.70
C GLY A 6 -4.32 -16.88 -24.74
N LEU A 7 -5.66 -16.91 -24.84
CA LEU A 7 -6.50 -15.70 -24.77
C LEU A 7 -6.29 -14.96 -23.44
N ASP A 8 -6.10 -15.71 -22.35
CA ASP A 8 -5.94 -15.19 -21.00
C ASP A 8 -4.62 -14.41 -20.85
N THR A 9 -3.53 -14.91 -21.46
CA THR A 9 -2.25 -14.21 -21.53
C THR A 9 -2.35 -12.90 -22.32
N LEU A 10 -3.10 -12.88 -23.43
CA LEU A 10 -3.33 -11.67 -24.21
C LEU A 10 -4.12 -10.62 -23.42
N LEU A 11 -5.12 -11.05 -22.64
CA LEU A 11 -5.85 -10.17 -21.73
C LEU A 11 -4.92 -9.56 -20.68
N MET A 12 -4.03 -10.36 -20.08
CA MET A 12 -3.06 -9.84 -19.11
C MET A 12 -2.05 -8.88 -19.74
N PHE A 13 -1.62 -9.11 -20.98
CA PHE A 13 -0.79 -8.14 -21.70
C PHE A 13 -1.54 -6.84 -21.98
N ALA A 14 -2.85 -6.89 -22.27
CA ALA A 14 -3.66 -5.69 -22.40
C ALA A 14 -3.78 -4.94 -21.06
N VAL A 15 -3.95 -5.65 -19.94
CA VAL A 15 -3.95 -5.05 -18.59
C VAL A 15 -2.60 -4.40 -18.27
N GLY A 16 -1.49 -5.11 -18.46
CA GLY A 16 -0.14 -4.56 -18.27
C GLY A 16 0.12 -3.34 -19.16
N GLY A 17 -0.28 -3.40 -20.42
CA GLY A 17 -0.22 -2.27 -21.36
C GLY A 17 -1.07 -1.07 -20.92
N LEU A 18 -2.27 -1.31 -20.39
CA LEU A 18 -3.13 -0.26 -19.83
C LEU A 18 -2.47 0.43 -18.62
N LEU A 19 -1.89 -0.34 -17.70
CA LEU A 19 -1.18 0.21 -16.53
C LEU A 19 0.02 1.06 -16.97
N ILE A 20 0.81 0.58 -17.93
CA ILE A 20 1.93 1.35 -18.52
C ILE A 20 1.41 2.63 -19.20
N TYR A 21 0.30 2.56 -19.93
CA TYR A 21 -0.31 3.74 -20.55
C TYR A 21 -0.74 4.78 -19.50
N LEU A 22 -1.38 4.35 -18.41
CA LEU A 22 -1.79 5.25 -17.33
C LEU A 22 -0.56 5.87 -16.64
N ALA A 23 0.52 5.11 -16.44
CA ALA A 23 1.76 5.63 -15.88
C ALA A 23 2.41 6.69 -16.78
N ILE A 24 2.54 6.42 -18.08
CA ILE A 24 3.32 7.28 -18.99
C ILE A 24 2.49 8.43 -19.55
N ALA A 25 1.28 8.16 -20.05
CA ALA A 25 0.48 9.15 -20.76
C ALA A 25 -0.40 10.00 -19.83
N LYS A 26 -0.72 9.48 -18.64
CA LYS A 26 -1.54 10.19 -17.65
C LYS A 26 -0.76 10.59 -16.39
N GLU A 27 0.49 10.15 -16.27
CA GLU A 27 1.36 10.42 -15.10
C GLU A 27 0.69 10.05 -13.77
N TYR A 28 -0.13 9.00 -13.79
CA TYR A 28 -0.76 8.47 -12.57
C TYR A 28 0.24 7.56 -11.86
N GLU A 29 0.69 8.01 -10.68
CA GLU A 29 1.73 7.37 -9.85
C GLU A 29 2.76 6.56 -10.65
N PRO A 30 3.52 7.23 -11.54
CA PRO A 30 4.37 6.55 -12.51
C PRO A 30 5.48 5.74 -11.84
N THR A 31 5.88 6.13 -10.63
CA THR A 31 6.88 5.40 -9.82
C THR A 31 6.43 3.99 -9.47
N LEU A 32 5.14 3.74 -9.30
CA LEU A 32 4.58 2.42 -8.95
C LEU A 32 3.91 1.73 -10.14
N LEU A 33 3.04 2.44 -10.90
CA LEU A 33 2.31 1.80 -12.01
C LEU A 33 3.22 1.29 -13.11
N LEU A 34 4.32 1.99 -13.41
CA LEU A 34 5.19 1.59 -14.52
C LEU A 34 5.91 0.27 -14.21
N PRO A 35 6.59 0.10 -13.06
CA PRO A 35 7.14 -1.20 -12.68
C PRO A 35 6.08 -2.31 -12.56
N ILE A 36 4.90 -2.01 -12.00
CA ILE A 36 3.80 -2.99 -11.89
C ILE A 36 3.34 -3.44 -13.27
N GLY A 37 3.01 -2.50 -14.16
CA GLY A 37 2.54 -2.81 -15.51
C GLY A 37 3.57 -3.60 -16.32
N PHE A 38 4.86 -3.28 -16.17
CA PHE A 38 5.93 -4.08 -16.78
C PHE A 38 6.06 -5.47 -16.14
N GLY A 39 5.92 -5.56 -14.81
CA GLY A 39 5.86 -6.83 -14.09
C GLY A 39 4.74 -7.74 -14.58
N VAL A 40 3.55 -7.20 -14.89
CA VAL A 40 2.45 -7.98 -15.49
C VAL A 40 2.86 -8.61 -16.81
N LEU A 41 3.55 -7.85 -17.66
CA LEU A 41 4.06 -8.38 -18.93
C LEU A 41 5.04 -9.52 -18.68
N LEU A 42 6.02 -9.33 -17.79
CA LEU A 42 7.03 -10.34 -17.49
C LEU A 42 6.44 -11.61 -16.86
N GLY A 43 5.51 -11.45 -15.91
CA GLY A 43 4.86 -12.55 -15.20
C GLY A 43 4.02 -13.43 -16.14
N ASN A 44 3.52 -12.88 -17.24
CA ASN A 44 2.69 -13.59 -18.22
C ASN A 44 3.48 -14.00 -19.49
N LEU A 45 4.81 -13.84 -19.52
CA LEU A 45 5.60 -14.33 -20.65
C LEU A 45 5.54 -15.88 -20.71
N PRO A 46 5.16 -16.45 -21.86
CA PRO A 46 5.01 -17.91 -21.97
C PRO A 46 6.36 -18.61 -21.87
N ASN A 47 6.45 -19.66 -21.04
CA ASN A 47 7.68 -20.40 -20.74
C ASN A 47 8.82 -19.50 -20.26
N SER A 48 8.52 -18.45 -19.50
CA SER A 48 9.53 -17.53 -18.99
C SER A 48 10.34 -18.20 -17.87
N PRO A 49 11.67 -18.40 -18.04
CA PRO A 49 12.52 -18.93 -16.98
C PRO A 49 12.62 -17.97 -15.78
N MET A 50 12.08 -16.75 -15.88
CA MET A 50 12.07 -15.78 -14.79
C MET A 50 11.08 -16.15 -13.67
N ASN A 51 10.03 -16.91 -14.00
CA ASN A 51 8.97 -17.31 -13.06
C ASN A 51 9.21 -18.70 -12.44
N GLU A 52 10.17 -19.46 -12.97
CA GLU A 52 10.58 -20.75 -12.43
C GLU A 52 11.24 -20.57 -11.05
N PRO A 53 11.35 -21.62 -10.21
CA PRO A 53 11.89 -21.51 -8.84
C PRO A 53 13.28 -20.87 -8.72
N GLU A 54 14.14 -21.03 -9.73
CA GLU A 54 15.47 -20.40 -9.80
C GLU A 54 15.49 -19.08 -10.60
N GLY A 55 14.32 -18.66 -11.08
CA GLY A 55 14.11 -17.45 -11.85
C GLY A 55 14.16 -16.19 -11.00
N LEU A 56 14.61 -15.09 -11.61
CA LEU A 56 14.78 -13.80 -10.93
C LEU A 56 13.48 -13.35 -10.22
N LEU A 57 12.32 -13.46 -10.86
CA LEU A 57 11.06 -12.95 -10.28
C LEU A 57 10.61 -13.83 -9.12
N HIS A 58 10.74 -15.15 -9.24
CA HIS A 58 10.43 -16.08 -8.16
C HIS A 58 11.30 -15.80 -6.91
N ILE A 59 12.61 -15.67 -7.09
CA ILE A 59 13.55 -15.35 -6.00
C ILE A 59 13.19 -14.01 -5.34
N LEU A 60 12.85 -13.00 -6.15
CA LEU A 60 12.46 -11.69 -5.61
C LEU A 60 11.11 -11.73 -4.87
N ILE A 61 10.16 -12.58 -5.28
CA ILE A 61 8.90 -12.80 -4.56
C ILE A 61 9.19 -13.49 -3.21
N GLU A 62 9.92 -14.60 -3.23
CA GLU A 62 10.22 -15.41 -2.04
C GLU A 62 11.01 -14.60 -1.00
N PHE A 63 12.04 -13.87 -1.42
CA PHE A 63 12.81 -13.04 -0.50
C PHE A 63 12.14 -11.70 -0.18
N GLY A 64 11.36 -11.12 -1.08
CA GLY A 64 10.92 -9.74 -0.98
C GLY A 64 9.49 -9.54 -0.51
N ILE A 65 8.57 -10.34 -1.03
CA ILE A 65 7.13 -10.28 -0.72
C ILE A 65 6.81 -11.22 0.44
N ASP A 66 7.22 -12.49 0.35
CA ASP A 66 6.84 -13.50 1.34
C ASP A 66 7.46 -13.23 2.72
N THR A 67 8.65 -12.62 2.75
CA THR A 67 9.28 -12.17 4.01
C THR A 67 9.00 -10.69 4.35
N GLU A 68 8.23 -9.99 3.50
CA GLU A 68 7.89 -8.57 3.66
C GLU A 68 9.10 -7.62 3.65
N LEU A 69 10.26 -8.07 3.17
CA LEU A 69 11.48 -7.28 3.18
C LEU A 69 11.37 -5.99 2.35
N PHE A 70 10.79 -6.04 1.14
CA PHE A 70 10.62 -4.83 0.31
C PHE A 70 9.64 -3.83 0.93
N PRO A 71 8.44 -4.25 1.39
CA PRO A 71 7.57 -3.45 2.24
C PRO A 71 8.30 -2.71 3.39
N LEU A 72 9.09 -3.45 4.18
CA LEU A 72 9.79 -2.91 5.34
C LEU A 72 10.85 -1.87 4.94
N PHE A 73 11.58 -2.10 3.84
CA PHE A 73 12.54 -1.12 3.33
C PHE A 73 11.88 0.16 2.81
N ILE A 74 10.73 0.05 2.14
CA ILE A 74 9.94 1.21 1.75
C ILE A 74 9.51 2.00 2.98
N PHE A 75 9.11 1.34 4.07
CA PHE A 75 8.70 2.00 5.31
C PHE A 75 9.84 2.77 5.97
N ILE A 76 11.08 2.25 5.93
CA ILE A 76 12.25 3.02 6.38
C ILE A 76 12.39 4.31 5.54
N GLY A 77 12.23 4.21 4.22
CA GLY A 77 12.30 5.35 3.32
C GLY A 77 11.20 6.39 3.57
N ILE A 78 9.94 5.96 3.66
CA ILE A 78 8.78 6.82 3.98
C ILE A 78 8.98 7.50 5.34
N GLY A 79 9.45 6.75 6.35
CA GLY A 79 9.77 7.30 7.66
C GLY A 79 10.80 8.42 7.61
N ALA A 80 11.82 8.26 6.76
CA ALA A 80 12.86 9.27 6.53
C ALA A 80 12.37 10.50 5.74
N MET A 81 11.25 10.40 5.02
CA MET A 81 10.60 11.53 4.35
C MET A 81 9.62 12.28 5.27
N MET A 82 8.89 11.55 6.12
CA MET A 82 7.78 12.06 6.92
C MET A 82 8.17 13.14 7.93
N ASP A 83 7.28 14.13 8.12
CA ASP A 83 7.38 15.13 9.20
C ASP A 83 6.26 14.91 10.22
N PHE A 84 6.64 14.57 11.45
CA PHE A 84 5.69 14.35 12.55
C PHE A 84 5.34 15.61 13.34
N ARG A 85 5.95 16.76 13.06
CA ARG A 85 5.66 18.02 13.77
C ARG A 85 4.19 18.43 13.64
N PRO A 86 3.52 18.30 12.48
CA PRO A 86 2.08 18.58 12.39
C PRO A 86 1.27 17.71 13.35
N LEU A 87 1.53 16.39 13.39
CA LEU A 87 0.87 15.45 14.28
C LEU A 87 1.12 15.77 15.76
N LEU A 88 2.37 16.08 16.12
CA LEU A 88 2.76 16.46 17.48
C LEU A 88 2.15 17.80 17.90
N SER A 89 1.99 18.74 16.97
CA SER A 89 1.40 20.05 17.25
C SER A 89 -0.11 19.98 17.45
N GLN A 90 -0.79 19.08 16.71
CA GLN A 90 -2.22 18.86 16.76
C GLN A 90 -2.56 17.36 16.82
N PRO A 91 -2.40 16.72 17.99
CA PRO A 91 -2.63 15.28 18.16
C PRO A 91 -4.05 14.83 17.83
N ILE A 92 -5.03 15.74 17.80
CA ILE A 92 -6.41 15.44 17.44
C ILE A 92 -6.54 14.86 16.03
N PHE A 93 -5.61 15.18 15.11
CA PHE A 93 -5.60 14.57 13.78
C PHE A 93 -5.30 13.07 13.80
N ALA A 94 -4.71 12.53 14.87
CA ALA A 94 -4.59 11.08 15.03
C ALA A 94 -5.98 10.39 15.07
N ILE A 95 -6.99 11.07 15.62
CA ILE A 95 -8.36 10.55 15.69
C ILE A 95 -9.00 10.55 14.30
N LEU A 96 -8.71 11.56 13.47
CA LEU A 96 -9.15 11.59 12.08
C LEU A 96 -8.56 10.41 11.30
N GLY A 97 -7.29 10.07 11.55
CA GLY A 97 -6.65 8.85 11.03
C GLY A 97 -7.37 7.57 11.48
N ALA A 98 -7.80 7.49 12.74
CA ALA A 98 -8.57 6.36 13.24
C ALA A 98 -9.96 6.25 12.59
N ALA A 99 -10.64 7.38 12.34
CA ALA A 99 -11.93 7.42 11.65
C ALA A 99 -11.81 6.97 10.19
N GLY A 100 -10.68 7.27 9.53
CA GLY A 100 -10.35 6.80 8.19
C GLY A 100 -10.02 5.31 8.06
N GLN A 101 -10.14 4.52 9.13
CA GLN A 101 -9.99 3.05 9.12
C GLN A 101 -11.34 2.34 9.27
N LEU A 102 -12.46 3.07 9.36
CA LEU A 102 -13.79 2.48 9.55
C LEU A 102 -14.28 1.70 8.32
N GLY A 103 -13.76 2.00 7.13
CA GLY A 103 -14.05 1.30 5.88
C GLY A 103 -13.51 -0.13 5.88
N ILE A 104 -12.46 -0.45 6.65
CA ILE A 104 -12.05 -1.84 6.89
C ILE A 104 -13.20 -2.64 7.49
N PHE A 105 -13.84 -2.13 8.55
CA PHE A 105 -14.96 -2.84 9.19
C PHE A 105 -16.19 -2.92 8.29
N ALA A 106 -16.50 -1.86 7.52
CA ALA A 106 -17.57 -1.90 6.54
C ALA A 106 -17.34 -2.98 5.47
N THR A 107 -16.10 -3.10 4.99
CA THR A 107 -15.70 -4.08 3.98
C THR A 107 -15.72 -5.49 4.54
N LEU A 108 -15.31 -5.69 5.79
CA LEU A 108 -15.43 -6.97 6.48
C LEU A 108 -16.89 -7.46 6.50
N ILE A 109 -17.82 -6.57 6.84
CA ILE A 109 -19.26 -6.89 6.85
C ILE A 109 -19.74 -7.22 5.44
N LEU A 110 -19.34 -6.45 4.42
CA LEU A 110 -19.77 -6.70 3.05
C LEU A 110 -19.18 -7.99 2.48
N ALA A 111 -17.89 -8.26 2.70
CA ALA A 111 -17.23 -9.48 2.23
C ALA A 111 -17.85 -10.73 2.86
N THR A 112 -18.18 -10.68 4.16
CA THR A 112 -18.90 -11.79 4.82
C THR A 112 -20.32 -11.98 4.28
N LEU A 113 -21.04 -10.89 3.93
CA LEU A 113 -22.36 -10.98 3.29
C LEU A 113 -22.31 -11.53 1.86
N VAL A 114 -21.22 -11.27 1.12
CA VAL A 114 -20.97 -11.83 -0.22
C VAL A 114 -20.65 -13.33 -0.16
N GLY A 115 -20.32 -13.86 1.01
CA GLY A 115 -20.14 -15.29 1.26
C GLY A 115 -18.68 -15.71 1.52
N PHE A 116 -17.74 -14.76 1.64
CA PHE A 116 -16.36 -15.07 1.99
C PHE A 116 -16.26 -15.58 3.43
N PRO A 117 -15.44 -16.63 3.69
CA PRO A 117 -15.07 -17.04 5.04
C PRO A 117 -14.49 -15.87 5.83
N LEU A 118 -14.68 -15.86 7.15
CA LEU A 118 -14.26 -14.73 8.00
C LEU A 118 -12.77 -14.36 7.85
N ASN A 119 -11.89 -15.36 7.70
CA ASN A 119 -10.46 -15.13 7.53
C ASN A 119 -10.14 -14.45 6.18
N GLU A 120 -10.81 -14.87 5.11
CA GLU A 120 -10.65 -14.27 3.78
C GLU A 120 -11.26 -12.86 3.75
N ALA A 121 -12.46 -12.70 4.31
CA ALA A 121 -13.12 -11.41 4.45
C ALA A 121 -12.27 -10.41 5.26
N ALA A 122 -11.59 -10.87 6.32
CA ALA A 122 -10.67 -10.04 7.09
C ALA A 122 -9.45 -9.61 6.26
N SER A 123 -8.84 -10.52 5.50
CA SER A 123 -7.72 -10.18 4.61
C SER A 123 -8.13 -9.20 3.51
N ILE A 124 -9.32 -9.36 2.92
CA ILE A 124 -9.88 -8.44 1.91
C ILE A 124 -10.19 -7.08 2.53
N ALA A 125 -10.75 -7.05 3.73
CA ALA A 125 -11.09 -5.82 4.44
C ALA A 125 -9.87 -4.93 4.71
N VAL A 126 -8.71 -5.53 5.00
CA VAL A 126 -7.48 -4.80 5.31
C VAL A 126 -6.97 -3.98 4.11
N ILE A 127 -7.40 -4.29 2.88
CA ILE A 127 -7.14 -3.44 1.70
C ILE A 127 -7.60 -1.99 1.93
N GLY A 128 -8.67 -1.79 2.71
CA GLY A 128 -9.17 -0.46 3.09
C GLY A 128 -8.18 0.37 3.93
N ALA A 129 -7.21 -0.27 4.58
CA ALA A 129 -6.12 0.45 5.24
C ALA A 129 -5.30 1.31 4.26
N ILE A 130 -5.36 1.01 2.95
CA ILE A 130 -4.56 1.61 1.87
C ILE A 130 -3.07 1.47 2.19
N ASP A 131 -2.74 0.36 2.84
CA ASP A 131 -1.41 0.07 3.32
C ASP A 131 -1.03 -1.33 2.81
N GLY A 132 -0.31 -1.36 1.69
CA GLY A 132 0.11 -2.60 1.03
C GLY A 132 0.86 -3.55 1.98
N PRO A 133 1.86 -3.07 2.72
CA PRO A 133 2.57 -3.86 3.73
C PRO A 133 1.67 -4.52 4.79
N THR A 134 0.75 -3.76 5.39
CA THR A 134 -0.20 -4.32 6.37
C THR A 134 -1.16 -5.32 5.71
N SER A 135 -1.60 -5.06 4.48
CA SER A 135 -2.49 -5.95 3.72
C SER A 135 -1.82 -7.29 3.41
N ILE A 136 -0.54 -7.26 3.01
CA ILE A 136 0.28 -8.46 2.79
C ILE A 136 0.40 -9.24 4.09
N TYR A 137 0.81 -8.59 5.19
CA TYR A 137 1.01 -9.25 6.48
C TYR A 137 -0.25 -9.95 7.01
N VAL A 138 -1.40 -9.28 6.95
CA VAL A 138 -2.65 -9.90 7.41
C VAL A 138 -3.05 -11.05 6.49
N SER A 139 -2.91 -10.88 5.18
CA SER A 139 -3.23 -11.93 4.21
C SER A 139 -2.32 -13.15 4.32
N SER A 140 -1.03 -12.98 4.63
CA SER A 140 -0.08 -14.08 4.80
C SER A 140 -0.41 -14.95 6.02
N LEU A 141 -1.07 -14.38 7.03
CA LEU A 141 -1.51 -15.10 8.22
C LEU A 141 -2.91 -15.72 8.09
N LEU A 142 -3.84 -15.01 7.44
CA LEU A 142 -5.26 -15.38 7.44
C LEU A 142 -5.73 -16.05 6.15
N ALA A 143 -5.21 -15.65 4.98
CA ALA A 143 -5.60 -16.18 3.67
C ALA A 143 -4.42 -16.14 2.66
N PRO A 144 -3.39 -17.00 2.82
CA PRO A 144 -2.17 -16.96 2.00
C PRO A 144 -2.44 -17.15 0.51
N HIS A 145 -3.47 -17.94 0.17
CA HIS A 145 -3.86 -18.18 -1.22
C HIS A 145 -4.44 -16.93 -1.90
N LEU A 146 -4.96 -15.96 -1.14
CA LEU A 146 -5.45 -14.68 -1.64
C LEU A 146 -4.38 -13.58 -1.64
N LEU A 147 -3.20 -13.83 -1.05
CA LEU A 147 -2.12 -12.85 -0.94
C LEU A 147 -1.77 -12.20 -2.28
N PRO A 148 -1.61 -12.94 -3.41
CA PRO A 148 -1.33 -12.31 -4.70
C PRO A 148 -2.40 -11.32 -5.12
N ALA A 149 -3.68 -11.71 -5.02
CA ALA A 149 -4.81 -10.85 -5.38
C ALA A 149 -4.90 -9.62 -4.47
N ILE A 150 -4.72 -9.79 -3.16
CA ILE A 150 -4.78 -8.72 -2.16
C ILE A 150 -3.60 -7.76 -2.33
N ALA A 151 -2.37 -8.25 -2.48
CA ALA A 151 -1.18 -7.44 -2.67
C ALA A 151 -1.30 -6.57 -3.92
N VAL A 152 -1.71 -7.18 -5.04
CA VAL A 152 -1.97 -6.46 -6.30
C VAL A 152 -3.03 -5.41 -6.10
N THR A 153 -4.15 -5.76 -5.46
CA THR A 153 -5.27 -4.86 -5.23
C THR A 153 -4.87 -3.67 -4.35
N ALA A 154 -4.16 -3.92 -3.24
CA ALA A 154 -3.74 -2.88 -2.31
C ALA A 154 -2.83 -1.84 -2.98
N TYR A 155 -1.76 -2.29 -3.65
CA TYR A 155 -0.84 -1.36 -4.33
C TYR A 155 -1.46 -0.70 -5.57
N SER A 156 -2.34 -1.41 -6.29
CA SER A 156 -3.09 -0.81 -7.40
C SER A 156 -4.04 0.28 -6.91
N TYR A 157 -4.69 0.11 -5.75
CA TYR A 157 -5.59 1.14 -5.22
C TYR A 157 -4.89 2.33 -4.59
N MET A 158 -3.76 2.13 -3.91
CA MET A 158 -2.90 3.23 -3.48
C MET A 158 -2.62 4.18 -4.64
N SER A 159 -2.37 3.60 -5.82
CA SER A 159 -2.05 4.38 -7.00
C SER A 159 -3.22 4.96 -7.80
N LEU A 160 -4.44 4.51 -7.50
CA LEU A 160 -5.67 5.03 -8.07
C LEU A 160 -6.36 6.05 -7.14
N VAL A 161 -5.80 6.35 -5.96
CA VAL A 161 -6.28 7.38 -5.02
C VAL A 161 -6.59 8.71 -5.74
N PRO A 162 -5.72 9.26 -6.62
CA PRO A 162 -6.00 10.52 -7.32
C PRO A 162 -7.23 10.48 -8.23
N ILE A 163 -7.69 9.30 -8.64
CA ILE A 163 -8.86 9.11 -9.51
C ILE A 163 -10.11 8.92 -8.64
N ILE A 164 -10.02 8.10 -7.60
CA ILE A 164 -11.18 7.66 -6.83
C ILE A 164 -11.57 8.68 -5.75
N GLN A 165 -10.61 9.34 -5.10
CA GLN A 165 -10.86 10.22 -3.96
C GLN A 165 -11.55 11.56 -4.36
N PRO A 166 -11.14 12.27 -5.44
CA PRO A 166 -11.74 13.56 -5.77
C PRO A 166 -13.24 13.54 -6.10
N PRO A 167 -13.79 12.53 -6.81
CA PRO A 167 -15.24 12.39 -6.98
C PRO A 167 -16.00 12.27 -5.66
N LEU A 168 -15.49 11.47 -4.72
CA LEU A 168 -16.10 11.28 -3.39
C LEU A 168 -16.09 12.56 -2.58
N MET A 169 -14.95 13.26 -2.55
CA MET A 169 -14.85 14.60 -1.94
C MET A 169 -15.86 15.56 -2.56
N ARG A 170 -16.03 15.52 -3.90
CA ARG A 170 -16.99 16.39 -4.58
C ARG A 170 -18.45 16.11 -4.22
N LEU A 171 -18.77 14.84 -3.93
CA LEU A 171 -20.11 14.36 -3.63
C LEU A 171 -20.52 14.62 -2.17
N PHE A 172 -19.59 14.42 -1.23
CA PHE A 172 -19.89 14.42 0.21
C PHE A 172 -19.53 15.70 0.97
N THR A 173 -18.96 16.72 0.32
CA THR A 173 -18.68 18.02 0.95
C THR A 173 -19.35 19.18 0.23
N THR A 174 -19.61 20.28 0.92
CA THR A 174 -20.17 21.51 0.34
C THR A 174 -19.08 22.49 -0.11
N LYS A 175 -19.44 23.46 -0.97
CA LYS A 175 -18.52 24.56 -1.32
C LYS A 175 -18.16 25.44 -0.11
N ALA A 176 -18.99 25.47 0.93
CA ALA A 176 -18.74 26.23 2.14
C ALA A 176 -17.67 25.55 3.00
N GLU A 177 -17.80 24.24 3.23
CA GLU A 177 -16.80 23.42 3.95
C GLU A 177 -15.42 23.48 3.28
N ARG A 178 -15.37 23.32 1.95
CA ARG A 178 -14.10 23.39 1.18
C ARG A 178 -13.39 24.75 1.24
N ARG A 179 -14.05 25.79 1.75
CA ARG A 179 -13.51 27.15 1.87
C ARG A 179 -13.18 27.53 3.31
N ILE A 180 -13.33 26.62 4.27
CA ILE A 180 -12.90 26.82 5.65
C ILE A 180 -11.39 27.10 5.64
N ARG A 181 -10.99 28.20 6.29
CA ARG A 181 -9.58 28.53 6.47
C ARG A 181 -9.04 27.76 7.68
N MET A 182 -8.09 26.88 7.45
CA MET A 182 -7.36 26.21 8.53
C MET A 182 -6.37 27.20 9.13
N GLU A 183 -6.61 27.62 10.37
CA GLU A 183 -5.64 28.43 11.11
C GLU A 183 -4.39 27.60 11.37
N TYR A 184 -3.30 27.92 10.67
CA TYR A 184 -1.99 27.36 10.97
C TYR A 184 -1.50 28.01 12.26
N ALA A 185 -1.86 27.40 13.40
CA ALA A 185 -1.33 27.76 14.71
C ALA A 185 -0.21 26.77 15.07
N PRO A 186 1.03 26.98 14.57
CA PRO A 186 2.13 26.09 14.88
C PRO A 186 2.44 26.21 16.36
N ARG A 187 1.97 25.24 17.14
CA ARG A 187 2.52 25.03 18.48
C ARG A 187 3.98 24.61 18.26
N PRO A 188 4.97 25.35 18.76
CA PRO A 188 6.36 25.00 18.57
C PRO A 188 6.60 23.64 19.25
N VAL A 189 6.96 22.64 18.45
CA VAL A 189 7.25 21.29 18.95
C VAL A 189 8.72 21.25 19.37
N PRO A 190 9.03 20.91 20.63
CA PRO A 190 10.42 20.86 21.08
C PRO A 190 11.16 19.73 20.37
N ARG A 191 12.43 19.96 20.03
CA ARG A 191 13.28 18.96 19.33
C ARG A 191 13.37 17.63 20.10
N SER A 192 13.37 17.69 21.44
CA SER A 192 13.34 16.50 22.28
C SER A 192 12.09 15.65 22.07
N ALA A 193 10.91 16.26 21.88
CA ALA A 193 9.68 15.51 21.62
C ALA A 193 9.73 14.84 20.25
N VAL A 194 10.26 15.51 19.23
CA VAL A 194 10.38 14.95 17.87
C VAL A 194 11.33 13.75 17.84
N ILE A 195 12.44 13.79 18.59
CA ILE A 195 13.39 12.67 18.68
C ILE A 195 12.86 11.55 19.57
N ALA A 196 12.20 11.88 20.69
CA ALA A 196 11.66 10.88 21.61
C ALA A 196 10.44 10.15 21.02
N PHE A 197 9.65 10.83 20.18
CA PHE A 197 8.44 10.27 19.56
C PHE A 197 8.66 8.92 18.87
N PRO A 198 9.58 8.76 17.88
CA PRO A 198 9.78 7.48 17.22
C PRO A 198 10.22 6.37 18.18
N ILE A 199 11.03 6.70 19.19
CA ILE A 199 11.49 5.74 20.20
C ILE A 199 10.32 5.26 21.07
N ILE A 200 9.54 6.21 21.60
CA ILE A 200 8.40 5.92 22.47
C ILE A 200 7.34 5.14 21.71
N VAL A 201 6.98 5.57 20.49
CA VAL A 201 5.98 4.89 19.66
C VAL A 201 6.43 3.46 19.35
N THR A 202 7.70 3.25 18.99
CA THR A 202 8.23 1.90 18.73
C THR A 202 8.09 0.98 19.95
N VAL A 203 8.46 1.47 21.14
CA VAL A 203 8.38 0.67 22.37
C VAL A 203 6.92 0.41 22.76
N VAL A 204 6.07 1.45 22.75
CA VAL A 204 4.66 1.34 23.14
C VAL A 204 3.89 0.42 22.20
N VAL A 205 4.03 0.61 20.89
CA VAL A 205 3.35 -0.24 19.90
C VAL A 205 3.93 -1.65 19.91
N GLY A 206 5.25 -1.81 20.03
CA GLY A 206 5.87 -3.12 20.12
C GLY A 206 5.43 -3.95 21.33
N VAL A 207 5.11 -3.29 22.45
CA VAL A 207 4.58 -3.96 23.66
C VAL A 207 3.08 -4.21 23.56
N LEU A 208 2.30 -3.25 23.06
CA LEU A 208 0.83 -3.38 23.00
C LEU A 208 0.35 -4.26 21.84
N VAL A 209 0.99 -4.18 20.68
CA VAL A 209 0.61 -4.88 19.44
C VAL A 209 1.87 -5.43 18.74
N PRO A 210 2.47 -6.52 19.26
CA PRO A 210 3.73 -7.06 18.73
C PRO A 210 3.69 -7.43 17.24
N ALA A 211 2.53 -7.86 16.74
CA ALA A 211 2.34 -8.21 15.33
C ALA A 211 2.57 -7.01 14.38
N SER A 212 2.28 -5.79 14.83
CA SER A 212 2.49 -4.56 14.04
C SER A 212 3.89 -3.96 14.20
N ALA A 213 4.72 -4.53 15.09
CA ALA A 213 6.02 -3.99 15.44
C ALA A 213 6.99 -3.87 14.25
N PRO A 214 7.09 -4.83 13.30
CA PRO A 214 8.02 -4.70 12.16
C PRO A 214 7.75 -3.44 11.32
N LEU A 215 6.48 -3.19 11.00
CA LEU A 215 6.06 -2.04 10.20
C LEU A 215 6.27 -0.72 10.96
N VAL A 216 5.79 -0.63 12.20
CA VAL A 216 5.90 0.60 12.98
C VAL A 216 7.37 0.91 13.33
N ALA A 217 8.16 -0.10 13.71
CA ALA A 217 9.56 0.10 14.06
C ALA A 217 10.39 0.56 12.87
N THR A 218 10.19 0.00 11.66
CA THR A 218 10.92 0.42 10.46
C THR A 218 10.55 1.83 10.02
N LEU A 219 9.26 2.20 10.08
CA LEU A 219 8.80 3.56 9.85
C LEU A 219 9.40 4.56 10.86
N MET A 220 9.34 4.25 12.16
CA MET A 220 9.89 5.09 13.21
C MET A 220 11.42 5.19 13.14
N PHE A 221 12.10 4.11 12.74
CA PHE A 221 13.54 4.12 12.52
C PHE A 221 13.93 5.10 11.41
N GLY A 222 13.23 5.08 10.28
CA GLY A 222 13.40 6.08 9.21
C GLY A 222 13.25 7.52 9.72
N SER A 223 12.22 7.75 10.54
CA SER A 223 12.00 9.06 11.16
C SER A 223 13.13 9.47 12.10
N LEU A 224 13.65 8.54 12.88
CA LEU A 224 14.77 8.79 13.78
C LEU A 224 16.06 9.10 13.00
N LEU A 225 16.32 8.44 11.86
CA LEU A 225 17.45 8.78 10.98
C LEU A 225 17.40 10.27 10.58
N LYS A 226 16.23 10.73 10.15
CA LYS A 226 15.98 12.14 9.77
C LYS A 226 16.15 13.10 10.96
N GLU A 227 15.46 12.85 12.06
CA GLU A 227 15.34 13.82 13.17
C GLU A 227 16.55 13.81 14.12
N SER A 228 17.37 12.74 14.11
CA SER A 228 18.62 12.69 14.86
C SER A 228 19.63 13.75 14.41
N GLY A 229 19.67 14.05 13.10
CA GLY A 229 20.59 15.03 12.50
C GLY A 229 22.08 14.65 12.53
N VAL A 230 22.43 13.46 13.03
CA VAL A 230 23.82 12.98 13.13
C VAL A 230 24.21 12.00 12.02
N VAL A 231 23.23 11.47 11.29
CA VAL A 231 23.41 10.50 10.19
C VAL A 231 22.74 10.97 8.89
N PRO A 232 23.08 12.17 8.37
CA PRO A 232 22.42 12.72 7.19
C PRO A 232 22.60 11.84 5.93
N GLN A 233 23.73 11.14 5.83
CA GLN A 233 23.98 10.19 4.73
C GLN A 233 23.00 9.02 4.78
N LEU A 234 22.80 8.40 5.95
CA LEU A 234 21.83 7.30 6.09
C LEU A 234 20.40 7.78 5.87
N ALA A 235 20.04 8.95 6.37
CA ALA A 235 18.71 9.52 6.16
C ALA A 235 18.43 9.77 4.67
N ASN A 236 19.40 10.37 3.95
CA ASN A 236 19.28 10.60 2.51
C ASN A 236 19.25 9.30 1.72
N THR A 237 20.07 8.31 2.09
CA THR A 237 20.08 6.99 1.45
C THR A 237 18.76 6.25 1.67
N ALA A 238 18.19 6.32 2.87
CA ALA A 238 16.89 5.76 3.16
C ALA A 238 15.78 6.42 2.33
N SER A 239 15.73 7.76 2.30
CA SER A 239 14.67 8.51 1.62
C SER A 239 14.77 8.45 0.09
N ASN A 240 15.94 8.20 -0.49
CA ASN A 240 16.09 8.21 -1.95
C ASN A 240 16.42 6.81 -2.46
N GLU A 241 17.67 6.39 -2.34
CA GLU A 241 18.17 5.17 -2.97
C GLU A 241 17.46 3.91 -2.48
N LEU A 242 17.30 3.73 -1.16
CA LEU A 242 16.61 2.57 -0.60
C LEU A 242 15.13 2.55 -0.98
N ALA A 243 14.43 3.69 -0.87
CA ALA A 243 13.03 3.80 -1.25
C ALA A 243 12.82 3.49 -2.74
N ASN A 244 13.66 4.06 -3.61
CA ASN A 244 13.57 3.88 -5.06
C ASN A 244 13.90 2.43 -5.47
N LEU A 245 14.98 1.84 -4.92
CA LEU A 245 15.33 0.45 -5.20
C LEU A 245 14.22 -0.50 -4.77
N SER A 246 13.72 -0.32 -3.55
CA SER A 246 12.64 -1.16 -3.00
C SER A 246 11.36 -1.01 -3.79
N THR A 247 11.04 0.20 -4.27
CA THR A 247 9.88 0.47 -5.13
C THR A 247 10.00 -0.24 -6.48
N ILE A 248 11.18 -0.26 -7.10
CA ILE A 248 11.42 -0.98 -8.35
C ILE A 248 11.20 -2.48 -8.14
N PHE A 249 11.81 -3.07 -7.12
CA PHE A 249 11.68 -4.50 -6.85
C PHE A 249 10.25 -4.88 -6.49
N LEU A 250 9.62 -4.15 -5.58
CA LEU A 250 8.23 -4.36 -5.18
C LEU A 250 7.29 -4.27 -6.38
N GLY A 251 7.41 -3.23 -7.20
CA GLY A 251 6.51 -3.06 -8.34
C GLY A 251 6.66 -4.19 -9.37
N LEU A 252 7.89 -4.60 -9.68
CA LEU A 252 8.14 -5.73 -10.57
C LEU A 252 7.58 -7.04 -10.03
N THR A 253 7.79 -7.34 -8.74
CA THR A 253 7.31 -8.59 -8.14
C THR A 253 5.80 -8.61 -8.00
N VAL A 254 5.18 -7.53 -7.51
CA VAL A 254 3.71 -7.39 -7.42
C VAL A 254 3.07 -7.53 -8.81
N GLY A 255 3.64 -6.89 -9.84
CA GLY A 255 3.17 -7.05 -11.21
C GLY A 255 3.30 -8.50 -11.71
N SER A 256 4.41 -9.18 -11.40
CA SER A 256 4.62 -10.56 -11.82
C SER A 256 3.69 -11.59 -11.16
N LEU A 257 3.11 -11.25 -10.00
CA LEU A 257 2.07 -12.04 -9.32
C LEU A 257 0.71 -11.98 -10.04
N MET A 258 0.50 -11.02 -10.94
CA MET A 258 -0.70 -10.89 -11.77
C MET A 258 -0.67 -11.87 -12.95
N GLN A 259 -0.54 -13.16 -12.67
CA GLN A 259 -0.58 -14.20 -13.71
C GLN A 259 -2.02 -14.47 -14.13
N ALA A 260 -2.24 -14.80 -15.40
CA ALA A 260 -3.57 -14.99 -15.95
C ALA A 260 -4.42 -16.01 -15.18
N ASP A 261 -3.80 -17.13 -14.77
CA ASP A 261 -4.47 -18.24 -14.08
C ASP A 261 -4.97 -17.87 -12.67
N THR A 262 -4.32 -16.92 -12.00
CA THR A 262 -4.66 -16.46 -10.64
C THR A 262 -5.46 -15.16 -10.66
N PHE A 263 -5.14 -14.25 -11.58
CA PHE A 263 -5.73 -12.92 -11.63
C PHE A 263 -7.10 -12.92 -12.31
N LEU A 264 -7.32 -13.72 -13.36
CA LEU A 264 -8.60 -13.79 -14.08
C LEU A 264 -9.61 -14.74 -13.41
N GLN A 265 -9.58 -14.81 -12.08
CA GLN A 265 -10.54 -15.57 -11.28
C GLN A 265 -11.67 -14.66 -10.79
N VAL A 266 -12.86 -15.26 -10.62
CA VAL A 266 -14.04 -14.55 -10.11
C VAL A 266 -13.76 -13.96 -8.73
N ASP A 267 -13.05 -14.70 -7.88
CA ASP A 267 -12.70 -14.27 -6.54
C ASP A 267 -11.79 -13.03 -6.57
N THR A 268 -10.76 -13.01 -7.43
CA THR A 268 -9.90 -11.84 -7.61
C THR A 268 -10.67 -10.61 -8.08
N LEU A 269 -11.63 -10.78 -8.98
CA LEU A 269 -12.50 -9.68 -9.43
C LEU A 269 -13.38 -9.15 -8.28
N LEU A 270 -13.91 -10.05 -7.45
CA LEU A 270 -14.67 -9.66 -6.25
C LEU A 270 -13.78 -8.94 -5.23
N ILE A 271 -12.54 -9.39 -5.01
CA ILE A 271 -11.56 -8.75 -4.13
C ILE A 271 -11.25 -7.34 -4.61
N LEU A 272 -11.01 -7.16 -5.91
CA LEU A 272 -10.87 -5.84 -6.52
C LEU A 272 -12.10 -4.98 -6.19
N LEU A 273 -13.31 -5.44 -6.53
CA LEU A 273 -14.53 -4.65 -6.29
C LEU A 273 -14.70 -4.29 -4.80
N LEU A 274 -14.50 -5.24 -3.89
CA LEU A 274 -14.60 -5.03 -2.44
C LEU A 274 -13.54 -4.05 -1.94
N GLY A 275 -12.31 -4.12 -2.43
CA GLY A 275 -11.26 -3.16 -2.07
C GLY A 275 -11.56 -1.73 -2.55
N LEU A 276 -12.19 -1.58 -3.71
CA LEU A 276 -12.64 -0.26 -4.19
C LEU A 276 -13.74 0.30 -3.28
N VAL A 277 -14.67 -0.56 -2.86
CA VAL A 277 -15.73 -0.21 -1.91
C VAL A 277 -15.13 0.16 -0.55
N ALA A 278 -14.12 -0.58 -0.08
CA ALA A 278 -13.38 -0.27 1.15
C ALA A 278 -12.83 1.14 1.12
N PHE A 279 -12.06 1.44 0.08
CA PHE A 279 -11.46 2.76 -0.11
C PHE A 279 -12.49 3.88 -0.17
N ALA A 280 -13.64 3.64 -0.82
CA ALA A 280 -14.72 4.60 -0.87
C ALA A 280 -15.32 4.86 0.52
N PHE A 281 -15.53 3.80 1.31
CA PHE A 281 -16.04 3.95 2.68
C PHE A 281 -15.04 4.63 3.60
N ASP A 282 -13.74 4.34 3.51
CA ASP A 282 -12.71 5.02 4.31
C ASP A 282 -12.66 6.52 3.98
N THR A 283 -12.72 6.86 2.70
CA THR A 283 -12.77 8.26 2.26
C THR A 283 -14.02 8.97 2.79
N VAL A 284 -15.19 8.32 2.70
CA VAL A 284 -16.46 8.91 3.17
C VAL A 284 -16.48 9.03 4.69
N ALA A 285 -16.01 8.02 5.43
CA ALA A 285 -15.91 8.06 6.88
C ALA A 285 -14.98 9.18 7.35
N GLY A 286 -13.83 9.35 6.69
CA GLY A 286 -12.92 10.45 6.95
C GLY A 286 -13.55 11.83 6.70
N ILE A 287 -14.29 11.98 5.59
CA ILE A 287 -14.99 13.23 5.26
C ILE A 287 -16.12 13.55 6.24
N LEU A 288 -16.89 12.55 6.67
CA LEU A 288 -18.01 12.76 7.59
C LEU A 288 -17.55 13.08 9.01
N PHE A 289 -16.33 12.64 9.38
CA PHE A 289 -15.76 12.87 10.71
C PHE A 289 -14.94 14.17 10.80
N GLY A 290 -14.31 14.60 9.70
CA GLY A 290 -13.41 15.77 9.64
C GLY A 290 -14.08 17.08 9.25
#